data_AF-A0A7V4HGF7-F1
#
_entry.id   AF-A0A7V4HGF7-F1
#
_cell.length_a   1.000
_cell.length_b   1.000
_cell.length_c   1.000
_cell.angle_alpha   90.00
_cell.angle_beta   90.00
_cell.angle_gamma   90.00
#
_symmetry.space_group_name_H-M   'P 1'
#
loop_
_entity.id
_entity.type
_entity.pdbx_description
1 polymer ?
#
loop_
_entity_poly.entity_id
_entity_poly.type
_entity_poly.pdbx_seq_one_letter_code
_entity_poly.pdbx_strand_id
1 'polypeptide(L)'
;MSPHQIEDIHAILLAEGYVGQPSKSAVVYAYAERAGIHTSAMEQFLIQTARKYWASAELGTVESTLVLGAIGVLGDWRSLGAVPLVDDVITSTGHATTPSENRRMSVFRGTAIRARARIGGDDLVSFADRVVSDKHAFSPLDRFALYEELSPYIGVSAVKPVLQGETLAKDDSETSRVLQFMISAIDREDDPTNITRLDRILVLRSETYRYSDLREAVLKRVVDSRIESLRDYARDCVSWLAVVPEGQRTIIKRGVR
;
A
#
# COMPACT_ATOMS: atom_id res chain seq x y z
N MET A 1 -32.12 4.03 4.95
CA MET A 1 -31.48 3.02 5.82
C MET A 1 -31.87 3.32 7.25
N SER A 2 -32.25 2.31 8.04
CA SER A 2 -32.74 2.49 9.42
C SER A 2 -31.58 2.65 10.41
N PRO A 3 -31.84 3.19 11.63
CA PRO A 3 -30.81 3.32 12.67
C PRO A 3 -30.11 2.00 13.03
N HIS A 4 -30.86 0.90 13.18
CA HIS A 4 -30.27 -0.41 13.47
C HIS A 4 -29.40 -0.94 12.32
N GLN A 5 -29.76 -0.65 11.06
CA GLN A 5 -28.91 -1.01 9.93
C GLN A 5 -27.57 -0.27 9.98
N ILE A 6 -27.58 1.00 10.37
CA ILE A 6 -26.35 1.80 10.54
C ILE A 6 -25.47 1.21 11.65
N GLU A 7 -26.06 0.86 12.79
CA GLU A 7 -25.35 0.25 13.93
C GLU A 7 -24.71 -1.09 13.55
N ASP A 8 -25.44 -1.96 12.84
CA ASP A 8 -24.93 -3.25 12.37
C ASP A 8 -23.72 -3.08 11.43
N ILE A 9 -23.81 -2.16 10.46
CA ILE A 9 -22.70 -1.93 9.52
C ILE A 9 -21.50 -1.35 10.26
N HIS A 10 -21.70 -0.42 11.19
CA HIS A 10 -20.61 0.08 12.03
C HIS A 10 -19.96 -1.04 12.84
N ALA A 11 -20.75 -1.94 13.45
CA ALA A 11 -20.22 -3.09 14.18
C ALA A 11 -19.38 -4.00 13.26
N ILE A 12 -19.84 -4.26 12.02
CA ILE A 12 -19.07 -5.02 11.03
C ILE A 12 -17.75 -4.32 10.67
N LEU A 13 -17.78 -2.99 10.47
CA LEU A 13 -16.58 -2.22 10.14
C LEU A 13 -15.59 -2.17 11.31
N LEU A 14 -16.08 -2.17 12.55
CA LEU A 14 -15.27 -2.17 13.77
C LEU A 14 -14.71 -3.54 14.14
N ALA A 15 -15.30 -4.64 13.66
CA ALA A 15 -14.84 -5.98 13.97
C ALA A 15 -13.37 -6.19 13.56
N GLU A 16 -12.59 -6.83 14.43
CA GLU A 16 -11.24 -7.29 14.10
C GLU A 16 -11.33 -8.50 13.18
N GLY A 17 -10.50 -8.53 12.12
CA GLY A 17 -10.44 -9.67 11.21
C GLY A 17 -9.44 -10.71 11.72
N TYR A 18 -9.88 -11.95 11.87
CA TYR A 18 -8.99 -13.08 12.14
C TYR A 18 -8.65 -13.86 10.86
N VAL A 19 -7.49 -14.53 10.86
CA VAL A 19 -7.10 -15.44 9.78
C VAL A 19 -8.20 -16.51 9.61
N GLY A 20 -8.75 -16.64 8.40
CA GLY A 20 -9.81 -17.60 8.07
C GLY A 20 -11.24 -17.02 8.08
N GLN A 21 -11.44 -15.76 8.46
CA GLN A 21 -12.75 -15.11 8.33
C GLN A 21 -12.95 -14.46 6.95
N PRO A 22 -14.21 -14.34 6.47
CA PRO A 22 -14.53 -13.54 5.29
C PRO A 22 -14.01 -12.11 5.44
N SER A 23 -13.60 -11.49 4.32
CA SER A 23 -13.18 -10.09 4.35
C SER A 23 -14.32 -9.19 4.83
N LYS A 24 -13.99 -8.03 5.44
CA LYS A 24 -15.00 -7.05 5.86
C LYS A 24 -15.95 -6.69 4.71
N SER A 25 -15.40 -6.54 3.51
CA SER A 25 -16.16 -6.31 2.28
C SER A 25 -17.19 -7.41 2.00
N ALA A 26 -16.80 -8.70 2.12
CA ALA A 26 -17.71 -9.82 1.95
C ALA A 26 -18.82 -9.84 3.01
N VAL A 27 -18.50 -9.53 4.27
CA VAL A 27 -19.49 -9.46 5.36
C VAL A 27 -20.47 -8.31 5.16
N VAL A 28 -19.98 -7.12 4.78
CA VAL A 28 -20.84 -5.96 4.46
C VAL A 28 -21.75 -6.26 3.28
N TYR A 29 -21.24 -6.91 2.24
CA TYR A 29 -22.02 -7.30 1.06
C TYR A 29 -23.13 -8.29 1.44
N ALA A 30 -22.79 -9.37 2.14
CA ALA A 30 -23.76 -10.36 2.59
C ALA A 30 -24.79 -9.78 3.59
N TYR A 31 -24.40 -8.80 4.40
CA TYR A 31 -25.34 -8.05 5.22
C TYR A 31 -26.32 -7.23 4.36
N ALA A 32 -25.80 -6.46 3.40
CA ALA A 32 -26.61 -5.64 2.51
C ALA A 32 -27.66 -6.47 1.76
N GLU A 33 -27.27 -7.61 1.20
CA GLU A 33 -28.17 -8.54 0.51
C GLU A 33 -29.29 -9.05 1.43
N ARG A 34 -28.94 -9.55 2.63
CA ARG A 34 -29.93 -10.06 3.59
C ARG A 34 -30.88 -8.98 4.11
N ALA A 35 -30.37 -7.76 4.28
CA ALA A 35 -31.14 -6.62 4.76
C ALA A 35 -31.96 -5.92 3.65
N GLY A 36 -31.86 -6.38 2.39
CA GLY A 36 -32.52 -5.76 1.24
C GLY A 36 -32.00 -4.34 0.94
N ILE A 37 -30.78 -4.03 1.33
CA ILE A 37 -30.14 -2.72 1.09
C ILE A 37 -29.48 -2.78 -0.28
N HIS A 38 -29.90 -1.91 -1.18
CA HIS A 38 -29.29 -1.81 -2.51
C HIS A 38 -27.81 -1.41 -2.40
N THR A 39 -26.95 -2.03 -3.21
CA THR A 39 -25.49 -1.82 -3.17
C THR A 39 -25.11 -0.35 -3.30
N SER A 40 -25.77 0.42 -4.18
CA SER A 40 -25.52 1.86 -4.32
C SER A 40 -25.88 2.67 -3.07
N ALA A 41 -26.91 2.27 -2.31
CA ALA A 41 -27.25 2.91 -1.05
C ALA A 41 -26.21 2.60 0.04
N MET A 42 -25.68 1.37 0.05
CA MET A 42 -24.59 0.98 0.94
C MET A 42 -23.30 1.72 0.59
N GLU A 43 -22.97 1.84 -0.70
CA GLU A 43 -21.84 2.62 -1.19
C GLU A 43 -21.92 4.08 -0.73
N GLN A 44 -23.06 4.74 -0.93
CA GLN A 44 -23.28 6.11 -0.47
C GLN A 44 -23.14 6.24 1.05
N PHE A 45 -23.64 5.27 1.81
CA PHE A 45 -23.47 5.24 3.26
C PHE A 45 -22.00 5.14 3.66
N LEU A 46 -21.22 4.22 3.07
CA LEU A 46 -19.80 4.07 3.36
C LEU A 46 -19.01 5.35 3.01
N ILE A 47 -19.34 6.00 1.88
CA ILE A 47 -18.77 7.30 1.50
C ILE A 47 -19.08 8.37 2.57
N GLN A 48 -20.34 8.45 3.02
CA GLN A 48 -20.74 9.41 4.05
C GLN A 48 -20.06 9.14 5.40
N THR A 49 -19.95 7.88 5.80
CA THR A 49 -19.26 7.46 7.02
C THR A 49 -17.80 7.87 6.99
N ALA A 50 -17.09 7.58 5.89
CA ALA A 50 -15.71 8.03 5.74
C ALA A 50 -15.61 9.57 5.77
N ARG A 51 -16.41 10.28 4.97
CA ARG A 51 -16.44 11.77 4.91
C ARG A 51 -16.67 12.44 6.26
N LYS A 52 -17.60 11.90 7.04
CA LYS A 52 -17.96 12.46 8.35
C LYS A 52 -16.78 12.50 9.31
N TYR A 53 -15.90 11.51 9.23
CA TYR A 53 -14.91 11.24 10.27
C TYR A 53 -13.47 11.54 9.82
N TRP A 54 -13.10 11.32 8.55
CA TRP A 54 -11.68 11.37 8.17
C TRP A 54 -11.02 12.74 8.40
N ALA A 55 -11.77 13.84 8.24
CA ALA A 55 -11.29 15.21 8.44
C ALA A 55 -11.54 15.79 9.84
N SER A 56 -12.11 15.02 10.78
CA SER A 56 -12.34 15.51 12.14
C SER A 56 -11.02 15.67 12.89
N ALA A 57 -10.81 16.84 13.51
CA ALA A 57 -9.66 17.09 14.38
C ALA A 57 -9.67 16.14 15.58
N GLU A 58 -10.82 16.06 16.27
CA GLU A 58 -11.05 15.18 17.40
C GLU A 58 -11.62 13.84 16.90
N LEU A 59 -10.73 12.90 16.61
CA LEU A 59 -11.09 11.56 16.18
C LEU A 59 -10.59 10.52 17.18
N GLY A 60 -11.51 9.71 17.71
CA GLY A 60 -11.18 8.56 18.53
C GLY A 60 -10.77 7.34 17.70
N THR A 61 -10.42 6.26 18.40
CA THR A 61 -10.06 4.98 17.78
C THR A 61 -11.22 4.36 17.00
N VAL A 62 -12.46 4.52 17.49
CA VAL A 62 -13.67 3.99 16.88
C VAL A 62 -13.88 4.62 15.51
N GLU A 63 -13.92 5.95 15.45
CA GLU A 63 -14.17 6.67 14.21
C GLU A 63 -13.02 6.46 13.22
N SER A 64 -11.77 6.39 13.70
CA SER A 64 -10.62 6.02 12.85
C SER A 64 -10.81 4.65 12.18
N THR A 65 -11.27 3.68 12.94
CA THR A 65 -11.51 2.31 12.45
C THR A 65 -12.67 2.27 11.46
N LEU A 66 -13.73 3.05 11.68
CA LEU A 66 -14.84 3.20 10.74
C LEU A 66 -14.39 3.78 9.40
N VAL A 67 -13.55 4.83 9.42
CA VAL A 67 -12.99 5.44 8.19
C VAL A 67 -12.19 4.42 7.40
N LEU A 68 -11.24 3.74 8.06
CA LEU A 68 -10.38 2.74 7.43
C LEU A 68 -11.20 1.57 6.85
N GLY A 69 -12.17 1.08 7.62
CA GLY A 69 -13.07 0.02 7.17
C GLY A 69 -13.89 0.44 5.96
N ALA A 70 -14.50 1.63 6.00
CA ALA A 70 -15.33 2.13 4.90
C ALA A 70 -14.52 2.33 3.60
N ILE A 71 -13.36 2.99 3.67
CA ILE A 71 -12.47 3.16 2.52
C ILE A 71 -12.00 1.81 1.97
N GLY A 72 -11.66 0.86 2.85
CA GLY A 72 -11.26 -0.49 2.46
C GLY A 72 -12.36 -1.24 1.70
N VAL A 73 -13.60 -1.22 2.21
CA VAL A 73 -14.74 -1.88 1.56
C VAL A 73 -15.05 -1.24 0.20
N LEU A 74 -15.03 0.10 0.11
CA LEU A 74 -15.22 0.82 -1.16
C LEU A 74 -14.16 0.45 -2.19
N GLY A 75 -12.90 0.28 -1.76
CA GLY A 75 -11.81 -0.22 -2.58
C GLY A 75 -12.07 -1.64 -3.09
N ASP A 76 -12.45 -2.55 -2.20
CA ASP A 76 -12.73 -3.96 -2.54
C ASP A 76 -13.91 -4.10 -3.52
N TRP A 77 -14.93 -3.23 -3.41
CA TRP A 77 -16.07 -3.18 -4.33
C TRP A 77 -15.76 -2.48 -5.65
N ARG A 78 -14.58 -1.88 -5.78
CA ARG A 78 -14.18 -1.07 -6.92
C ARG A 78 -15.19 0.05 -7.24
N SER A 79 -15.70 0.69 -6.19
CA SER A 79 -16.69 1.77 -6.30
C SER A 79 -16.09 2.99 -7.02
N LEU A 80 -16.53 3.24 -8.26
CA LEU A 80 -16.13 4.43 -9.00
C LEU A 80 -16.65 5.72 -8.34
N GLY A 81 -17.81 5.66 -7.67
CA GLY A 81 -18.36 6.78 -6.91
C GLY A 81 -17.50 7.21 -5.72
N ALA A 82 -16.62 6.34 -5.21
CA ALA A 82 -15.71 6.64 -4.12
C ALA A 82 -14.42 7.35 -4.53
N VAL A 83 -14.08 7.39 -5.83
CA VAL A 83 -12.83 8.02 -6.31
C VAL A 83 -12.64 9.45 -5.78
N PRO A 84 -13.66 10.35 -5.83
CA PRO A 84 -13.50 11.70 -5.31
C PRO A 84 -13.19 11.76 -3.80
N LEU A 85 -13.77 10.87 -3.00
CA LEU A 85 -13.45 10.78 -1.56
C LEU A 85 -12.02 10.29 -1.36
N VAL A 86 -11.63 9.24 -2.08
CA VAL A 86 -10.31 8.64 -1.93
C VAL A 86 -9.21 9.62 -2.34
N ASP A 87 -9.40 10.34 -3.46
CA ASP A 87 -8.45 11.36 -3.91
C ASP A 87 -8.35 12.55 -2.94
N ASP A 88 -9.46 12.95 -2.32
CA ASP A 88 -9.48 13.98 -1.27
C ASP A 88 -8.62 13.55 -0.06
N VAL A 89 -8.81 12.33 0.44
CA VAL A 89 -7.98 11.76 1.51
C VAL A 89 -6.50 11.72 1.11
N ILE A 90 -6.19 11.32 -0.12
CA ILE A 90 -4.81 11.21 -0.63
C ILE A 90 -4.09 12.57 -0.68
N THR A 91 -4.81 13.61 -1.10
CA THR A 91 -4.24 14.95 -1.35
C THR A 91 -4.30 15.88 -0.14
N SER A 92 -5.00 15.48 0.93
CA SER A 92 -5.18 16.26 2.15
C SER A 92 -3.89 16.40 3.00
N THR A 93 -2.98 17.30 2.61
CA THR A 93 -1.76 17.59 3.38
C THR A 93 -1.95 18.63 4.49
N GLY A 94 -3.10 19.32 4.54
CA GLY A 94 -3.31 20.50 5.39
C GLY A 94 -4.04 20.30 6.72
N HIS A 95 -4.47 19.08 7.09
CA HIS A 95 -5.37 18.88 8.23
C HIS A 95 -4.67 18.49 9.54
N ALA A 96 -3.38 18.18 9.51
CA ALA A 96 -2.66 17.70 10.69
C ALA A 96 -1.92 18.85 11.39
N THR A 97 -2.36 19.20 12.59
CA THR A 97 -1.74 20.24 13.43
C THR A 97 -0.87 19.67 14.53
N THR A 98 -1.00 18.36 14.81
CA THR A 98 -0.26 17.64 15.85
C THR A 98 0.48 16.41 15.31
N PRO A 99 1.53 15.90 16.00
CA PRO A 99 2.22 14.66 15.60
C PRO A 99 1.33 13.41 15.61
N SER A 100 0.30 13.36 16.47
CA SER A 100 -0.68 12.26 16.49
C SER A 100 -1.59 12.30 15.27
N GLU A 101 -2.07 13.49 14.87
CA GLU A 101 -2.87 13.67 13.66
C GLU A 101 -2.05 13.32 12.41
N ASN A 102 -0.79 13.72 12.35
CA ASN A 102 0.09 13.38 11.23
C ASN A 102 0.22 11.87 11.03
N ARG A 103 0.41 11.12 12.12
CA ARG A 103 0.46 9.65 12.07
C ARG A 103 -0.87 9.05 11.61
N ARG A 104 -1.99 9.53 12.14
CA ARG A 104 -3.34 9.08 11.74
C ARG A 104 -3.62 9.35 10.26
N MET A 105 -3.33 10.56 9.79
CA MET A 105 -3.49 10.96 8.40
C MET A 105 -2.64 10.12 7.45
N SER A 106 -1.42 9.76 7.86
CA SER A 106 -0.57 8.82 7.10
C SER A 106 -1.23 7.44 6.93
N VAL A 107 -1.88 6.91 7.98
CA VAL A 107 -2.62 5.63 7.90
C VAL A 107 -3.83 5.75 6.97
N PHE A 108 -4.60 6.85 7.05
CA PHE A 108 -5.73 7.09 6.14
C PHE A 108 -5.26 7.21 4.70
N ARG A 109 -4.19 7.96 4.44
CA ARG A 109 -3.61 8.12 3.10
C ARG A 109 -3.14 6.79 2.52
N GLY A 110 -2.38 6.00 3.28
CA GLY A 110 -1.94 4.67 2.83
C GLY A 110 -3.12 3.74 2.51
N THR A 111 -4.20 3.82 3.27
CA THR A 111 -5.44 3.05 3.02
C THR A 111 -6.17 3.55 1.77
N ALA A 112 -6.24 4.87 1.58
CA ALA A 112 -6.83 5.50 0.42
C ALA A 112 -6.04 5.17 -0.87
N ILE A 113 -4.71 5.17 -0.83
CA ILE A 113 -3.86 4.76 -1.97
C ILE A 113 -4.17 3.32 -2.39
N ARG A 114 -4.29 2.40 -1.44
CA ARG A 114 -4.68 1.01 -1.72
C ARG A 114 -6.08 0.94 -2.33
N ALA A 115 -7.05 1.62 -1.73
CA ALA A 115 -8.41 1.66 -2.27
C ALA A 115 -8.45 2.23 -3.69
N ARG A 116 -7.70 3.31 -3.97
CA ARG A 116 -7.59 3.92 -5.30
C ARG A 116 -7.03 2.95 -6.34
N ALA A 117 -6.00 2.20 -5.97
CA ALA A 117 -5.39 1.19 -6.82
C ALA A 117 -6.33 0.00 -7.07
N ARG A 118 -7.12 -0.44 -6.08
CA ARG A 118 -8.14 -1.50 -6.26
C ARG A 118 -9.31 -1.06 -7.15
N ILE A 119 -9.79 0.18 -6.96
CA ILE A 119 -10.83 0.76 -7.81
C ILE A 119 -10.37 0.78 -9.27
N GLY A 120 -9.09 1.06 -9.51
CA GLY A 120 -8.49 1.04 -10.84
C GLY A 120 -9.00 2.19 -11.71
N GLY A 121 -9.21 1.94 -12.99
CA GLY A 121 -9.60 2.95 -13.97
C GLY A 121 -8.51 3.22 -15.00
N ASP A 122 -8.86 3.91 -16.08
CA ASP A 122 -7.96 4.09 -17.23
C ASP A 122 -6.70 4.89 -16.86
N ASP A 123 -6.80 5.71 -15.81
CA ASP A 123 -5.75 6.55 -15.25
C ASP A 123 -4.93 5.87 -14.13
N LEU A 124 -5.13 4.58 -13.85
CA LEU A 124 -4.44 3.85 -12.77
C LEU A 124 -2.92 4.04 -12.80
N VAL A 125 -2.31 3.91 -13.99
CA VAL A 125 -0.86 4.08 -14.14
C VAL A 125 -0.45 5.54 -13.91
N SER A 126 -1.23 6.50 -14.40
CA SER A 126 -0.95 7.93 -14.17
C SER A 126 -1.05 8.30 -12.68
N PHE A 127 -2.04 7.72 -11.97
CA PHE A 127 -2.15 7.83 -10.52
C PHE A 127 -0.92 7.24 -9.81
N ALA A 128 -0.53 6.01 -10.19
CA ALA A 128 0.62 5.33 -9.64
C ALA A 128 1.92 6.12 -9.88
N ASP A 129 2.06 6.69 -11.07
CA ASP A 129 3.20 7.52 -11.47
C ASP A 129 3.33 8.79 -10.63
N ARG A 130 2.21 9.46 -10.35
CA ARG A 130 2.16 10.60 -9.43
C ARG A 130 2.65 10.24 -8.03
N VAL A 131 2.17 9.12 -7.49
CA VAL A 131 2.54 8.68 -6.13
C VAL A 131 4.03 8.35 -6.02
N VAL A 132 4.63 7.77 -7.06
CA VAL A 132 6.06 7.43 -7.07
C VAL A 132 6.95 8.65 -7.33
N SER A 133 6.51 9.56 -8.21
CA SER A 133 7.33 10.70 -8.64
C SER A 133 7.31 11.86 -7.64
N ASP A 134 6.20 12.10 -6.95
CA ASP A 134 6.09 13.18 -5.95
C ASP A 134 6.53 12.69 -4.56
N LYS A 135 7.85 12.54 -4.40
CA LYS A 135 8.48 12.09 -3.15
C LYS A 135 8.33 13.07 -1.98
N HIS A 136 7.96 14.33 -2.27
CA HIS A 136 7.68 15.31 -1.23
C HIS A 136 6.28 15.11 -0.64
N ALA A 137 5.30 14.76 -1.47
CA ALA A 137 3.94 14.48 -1.02
C ALA A 137 3.78 13.07 -0.42
N PHE A 138 4.50 12.08 -0.97
CA PHE A 138 4.30 10.66 -0.64
C PHE A 138 5.53 10.05 0.04
N SER A 139 5.31 9.49 1.23
CA SER A 139 6.35 8.80 1.99
C SER A 139 6.69 7.44 1.39
N PRO A 140 7.83 6.81 1.79
CA PRO A 140 8.13 5.44 1.39
C PRO A 140 7.01 4.44 1.73
N LEU A 141 6.28 4.63 2.83
CA LEU A 141 5.17 3.76 3.22
C LEU A 141 3.96 3.90 2.28
N ASP A 142 3.70 5.11 1.77
CA ASP A 142 2.63 5.37 0.80
C ASP A 142 2.94 4.68 -0.53
N ARG A 143 4.18 4.83 -1.02
CA ARG A 143 4.65 4.16 -2.24
C ARG A 143 4.64 2.65 -2.07
N PHE A 144 5.05 2.15 -0.91
CA PHE A 144 4.98 0.72 -0.61
C PHE A 144 3.55 0.18 -0.66
N ALA A 145 2.61 0.90 -0.06
CA ALA A 145 1.19 0.53 -0.08
C ALA A 145 0.64 0.42 -1.51
N LEU A 146 1.07 1.33 -2.40
CA LEU A 146 0.77 1.24 -3.83
C LEU A 146 1.34 -0.03 -4.48
N TYR A 147 2.63 -0.32 -4.29
CA TYR A 147 3.25 -1.47 -4.95
C TYR A 147 2.66 -2.80 -4.51
N GLU A 148 2.36 -2.96 -3.22
CA GLU A 148 1.65 -4.15 -2.74
C GLU A 148 0.29 -4.31 -3.42
N GLU A 149 -0.44 -3.21 -3.60
CA GLU A 149 -1.77 -3.24 -4.18
C GLU A 149 -1.78 -3.41 -5.69
N LEU A 150 -0.69 -3.05 -6.37
CA LEU A 150 -0.50 -3.33 -7.80
C LEU A 150 -0.05 -4.77 -8.07
N SER A 151 0.53 -5.46 -7.09
CA SER A 151 1.04 -6.82 -7.29
C SER A 151 0.00 -7.82 -7.87
N PRO A 152 -1.29 -7.79 -7.47
CA PRO A 152 -2.28 -8.72 -8.02
C PRO A 152 -2.63 -8.44 -9.49
N TYR A 153 -2.43 -7.22 -10.00
CA TYR A 153 -2.61 -6.91 -11.42
C TYR A 153 -1.60 -7.65 -12.30
N ILE A 154 -0.47 -8.06 -11.75
CA ILE A 154 0.52 -8.89 -12.43
C ILE A 154 0.47 -10.35 -11.99
N GLY A 155 -0.57 -10.76 -11.24
CA GLY A 155 -0.75 -12.14 -10.81
C GLY A 155 0.19 -12.58 -9.68
N VAL A 156 0.67 -11.64 -8.86
CA VAL A 156 1.44 -11.92 -7.64
C VAL A 156 0.64 -11.40 -6.45
N SER A 157 0.61 -12.10 -5.32
CA SER A 157 0.18 -11.47 -4.07
C SER A 157 1.30 -11.53 -3.05
N ALA A 158 1.75 -10.35 -2.66
CA ALA A 158 2.77 -10.17 -1.65
C ALA A 158 2.27 -10.45 -0.22
N VAL A 159 0.95 -10.50 0.00
CA VAL A 159 0.34 -10.46 1.34
C VAL A 159 -0.51 -11.69 1.67
N LYS A 160 -1.02 -12.43 0.67
CA LYS A 160 -1.82 -13.65 0.88
C LYS A 160 -1.49 -14.70 -0.18
N PRO A 161 -1.48 -16.00 0.13
CA PRO A 161 -1.46 -17.02 -0.91
C PRO A 161 -2.68 -16.81 -1.82
N VAL A 162 -2.44 -16.49 -3.09
CA VAL A 162 -3.50 -16.37 -4.10
C VAL A 162 -3.98 -17.77 -4.44
N LEU A 163 -5.28 -18.00 -4.36
CA LEU A 163 -5.88 -19.10 -5.11
C LEU A 163 -5.63 -18.80 -6.58
N GLN A 164 -4.85 -19.63 -7.28
CA GLN A 164 -4.48 -19.43 -8.70
C GLN A 164 -5.63 -18.84 -9.53
N GLY A 165 -5.41 -17.66 -10.14
CA GLY A 165 -6.36 -17.06 -11.10
C GLY A 165 -6.97 -15.72 -10.71
N GLU A 166 -6.77 -15.20 -9.49
CA GLU A 166 -7.28 -13.88 -9.09
C GLU A 166 -6.33 -12.75 -9.56
N THR A 167 -6.36 -12.43 -10.85
CA THR A 167 -5.81 -11.16 -11.35
C THR A 167 -6.82 -10.04 -11.13
N LEU A 168 -6.35 -8.87 -10.66
CA LEU A 168 -7.22 -7.69 -10.62
C LEU A 168 -7.39 -7.06 -12.01
N ALA A 169 -6.47 -7.35 -12.93
CA ALA A 169 -6.45 -6.78 -14.27
C ALA A 169 -7.64 -7.27 -15.09
N LYS A 170 -8.25 -6.36 -15.86
CA LYS A 170 -9.36 -6.65 -16.78
C LYS A 170 -8.88 -7.44 -17.99
N ASP A 171 -7.63 -7.21 -18.41
CA ASP A 171 -7.02 -7.82 -19.59
C ASP A 171 -5.48 -7.84 -19.53
N ASP A 172 -4.86 -8.44 -20.54
CA ASP A 172 -3.41 -8.54 -20.70
C ASP A 172 -2.73 -7.18 -20.96
N SER A 173 -3.48 -6.19 -21.47
CA SER A 173 -2.97 -4.84 -21.72
C SER A 173 -2.76 -4.11 -20.40
N GLU A 174 -3.76 -4.14 -19.50
CA GLU A 174 -3.66 -3.58 -18.16
C GLU A 174 -2.57 -4.27 -17.35
N THR A 175 -2.49 -5.60 -17.42
CA THR A 175 -1.41 -6.39 -16.82
C THR A 175 -0.04 -5.90 -17.30
N SER A 176 0.13 -5.72 -18.61
CA SER A 176 1.39 -5.29 -19.23
C SER A 176 1.74 -3.85 -18.84
N ARG A 177 0.76 -2.94 -18.81
CA ARG A 177 0.93 -1.54 -18.40
C ARG A 177 1.37 -1.44 -16.93
N VAL A 178 0.73 -2.18 -16.02
CA VAL A 178 1.11 -2.20 -14.60
C VAL A 178 2.48 -2.84 -14.41
N LEU A 179 2.79 -3.92 -15.12
CA LEU A 179 4.11 -4.56 -15.06
C LEU A 179 5.22 -3.59 -15.50
N GLN A 180 5.05 -2.92 -16.64
CA GLN A 180 6.00 -1.91 -17.13
C GLN A 180 6.18 -0.77 -16.12
N PHE A 181 5.07 -0.31 -15.54
CA PHE A 181 5.12 0.68 -14.46
C PHE A 181 5.96 0.18 -13.28
N MET A 182 5.69 -1.02 -12.74
CA MET A 182 6.41 -1.57 -11.58
C MET A 182 7.91 -1.77 -11.86
N ILE A 183 8.28 -2.17 -13.08
CA ILE A 183 9.68 -2.25 -13.51
C ILE A 183 10.33 -0.86 -13.49
N SER A 184 9.67 0.15 -14.05
CA SER A 184 10.18 1.53 -14.06
C SER A 184 10.21 2.17 -12.66
N ALA A 185 9.38 1.69 -11.74
CA ALA A 185 9.30 2.22 -10.39
C ALA A 185 10.53 1.82 -9.57
N ILE A 186 11.15 0.66 -9.83
CA ILE A 186 12.42 0.27 -9.20
C ILE A 186 13.49 1.33 -9.43
N ASP A 187 13.63 1.80 -10.67
CA ASP A 187 14.68 2.76 -11.03
C ASP A 187 14.48 4.16 -10.43
N ARG A 188 13.25 4.45 -9.96
CA ARG A 188 12.85 5.74 -9.42
C ARG A 188 12.72 5.73 -7.90
N GLU A 189 12.56 4.55 -7.31
CA GLU A 189 12.50 4.36 -5.87
C GLU A 189 13.90 4.58 -5.26
N ASP A 190 13.94 5.28 -4.13
CA ASP A 190 15.17 5.55 -3.38
C ASP A 190 15.21 4.82 -2.04
N ASP A 191 14.07 4.36 -1.54
CA ASP A 191 14.01 3.56 -0.33
C ASP A 191 14.48 2.12 -0.60
N PRO A 192 15.60 1.66 0.00
CA PRO A 192 16.14 0.33 -0.27
C PRO A 192 15.21 -0.81 0.16
N THR A 193 14.34 -0.58 1.14
CA THR A 193 13.36 -1.57 1.59
C THR A 193 12.29 -1.74 0.53
N ASN A 194 11.78 -0.64 -0.03
CA ASN A 194 10.83 -0.67 -1.13
C ASN A 194 11.42 -1.32 -2.37
N ILE A 195 12.63 -0.94 -2.78
CA ILE A 195 13.35 -1.58 -3.90
C ILE A 195 13.38 -3.11 -3.71
N THR A 196 13.85 -3.56 -2.54
CA THR A 196 13.94 -5.00 -2.23
C THR A 196 12.57 -5.70 -2.31
N ARG A 197 11.49 -5.04 -1.89
CA ARG A 197 10.15 -5.62 -1.90
C ARG A 197 9.53 -5.64 -3.30
N LEU A 198 9.69 -4.56 -4.07
CA LEU A 198 9.34 -4.49 -5.50
C LEU A 198 10.05 -5.60 -6.29
N ASP A 199 11.36 -5.76 -6.06
CA ASP A 199 12.16 -6.79 -6.71
C ASP A 199 11.62 -8.19 -6.39
N ARG A 200 11.27 -8.48 -5.13
CA ARG A 200 10.66 -9.76 -4.75
C ARG A 200 9.34 -10.00 -5.48
N ILE A 201 8.49 -8.98 -5.60
CA ILE A 201 7.22 -9.09 -6.33
C ILE A 201 7.50 -9.43 -7.81
N LEU A 202 8.45 -8.75 -8.44
CA LEU A 202 8.78 -8.95 -9.85
C LEU A 202 9.50 -10.29 -10.11
N VAL A 203 10.31 -10.77 -9.17
CA VAL A 203 10.93 -12.10 -9.23
C VAL A 203 9.84 -13.19 -9.18
N LEU A 204 8.90 -13.11 -8.22
CA LEU A 204 7.79 -14.06 -8.14
C LEU A 204 6.97 -14.08 -9.45
N ARG A 205 6.75 -12.91 -10.06
CA ARG A 205 6.12 -12.81 -11.38
C ARG A 205 6.95 -13.56 -12.45
N SER A 206 8.26 -13.33 -12.49
CA SER A 206 9.17 -13.98 -13.47
C SER A 206 9.29 -15.49 -13.29
N GLU A 207 9.08 -16.02 -12.09
CA GLU A 207 9.03 -17.48 -11.86
C GLU A 207 7.72 -18.09 -12.40
N THR A 208 6.67 -17.27 -12.47
CA THR A 208 5.36 -17.65 -13.00
C THR A 208 5.30 -17.53 -14.53
N TYR A 209 6.12 -16.64 -15.14
CA TYR A 209 6.19 -16.40 -16.59
C TYR A 209 7.64 -16.32 -17.08
N ARG A 210 8.01 -17.12 -18.09
CA ARG A 210 9.36 -17.19 -18.69
C ARG A 210 9.86 -15.84 -19.23
N TYR A 211 10.34 -14.95 -18.37
CA TYR A 211 11.06 -13.72 -18.72
C TYR A 211 12.49 -13.83 -18.19
N SER A 212 13.35 -14.55 -18.93
CA SER A 212 14.78 -14.73 -18.60
C SER A 212 15.52 -13.39 -18.51
N ASP A 213 15.22 -12.49 -19.44
CA ASP A 213 16.04 -11.29 -19.65
C ASP A 213 15.71 -10.20 -18.61
N LEU A 214 14.44 -10.11 -18.21
CA LEU A 214 14.00 -9.21 -17.14
C LEU A 214 14.55 -9.68 -15.78
N ARG A 215 14.54 -10.99 -15.55
CA ARG A 215 15.08 -11.60 -14.34
C ARG A 215 16.58 -11.34 -14.20
N GLU A 216 17.36 -11.44 -15.27
CA GLU A 216 18.80 -11.16 -15.25
C GLU A 216 19.08 -9.66 -14.98
N ALA A 217 18.33 -8.76 -15.63
CA ALA A 217 18.48 -7.31 -15.42
C ALA A 217 18.06 -6.85 -14.02
N VAL A 218 17.05 -7.50 -13.41
CA VAL A 218 16.60 -7.25 -12.04
C VAL A 218 17.61 -7.83 -11.03
N LEU A 219 18.02 -9.10 -11.20
CA LEU A 219 19.00 -9.74 -10.31
C LEU A 219 20.36 -9.03 -10.32
N LYS A 220 20.83 -8.60 -11.49
CA LYS A 220 22.08 -7.84 -11.61
C LYS A 220 22.00 -6.51 -10.84
N ARG A 221 20.90 -5.78 -10.94
CA ARG A 221 20.68 -4.51 -10.21
C ARG A 221 20.58 -4.71 -8.69
N VAL A 222 19.91 -5.76 -8.23
CA VAL A 222 19.87 -6.12 -6.79
C VAL A 222 21.29 -6.34 -6.26
N VAL A 223 22.10 -7.08 -7.02
CA VAL A 223 23.48 -7.36 -6.65
C VAL A 223 24.30 -6.07 -6.65
N ASP A 224 24.19 -5.25 -7.68
CA ASP A 224 24.96 -4.00 -7.81
C ASP A 224 24.58 -2.97 -6.72
N SER A 225 23.28 -2.78 -6.45
CA SER A 225 22.77 -1.88 -5.39
C SER A 225 23.20 -2.35 -3.99
N ARG A 226 23.19 -3.66 -3.74
CA ARG A 226 23.58 -4.23 -2.46
C ARG A 226 25.09 -4.20 -2.26
N ILE A 227 25.87 -4.35 -3.34
CA ILE A 227 27.32 -4.11 -3.34
C ILE A 227 27.60 -2.64 -3.03
N GLU A 228 26.89 -1.70 -3.64
CA GLU A 228 27.09 -0.27 -3.40
C GLU A 228 26.72 0.13 -1.95
N SER A 229 25.59 -0.36 -1.43
CA SER A 229 25.20 -0.17 -0.02
C SER A 229 26.21 -0.80 0.96
N LEU A 230 26.75 -1.98 0.66
CA LEU A 230 27.81 -2.59 1.46
C LEU A 230 29.14 -1.82 1.35
N ARG A 231 29.44 -1.23 0.19
CA ARG A 231 30.60 -0.35 0.00
C ARG A 231 30.46 0.95 0.76
N ASP A 232 29.28 1.56 0.77
CA ASP A 232 28.99 2.77 1.52
C ASP A 232 29.05 2.50 3.02
N TYR A 233 28.46 1.40 3.49
CA TYR A 233 28.61 0.96 4.88
C TYR A 233 30.08 0.70 5.25
N ALA A 234 30.85 0.03 4.38
CA ALA A 234 32.28 -0.19 4.61
C ALA A 234 33.07 1.13 4.62
N ARG A 235 32.73 2.10 3.75
CA ARG A 235 33.34 3.44 3.70
C ARG A 235 33.01 4.22 4.97
N ASP A 236 31.78 4.13 5.44
CA ASP A 236 31.33 4.74 6.68
C ASP A 236 32.05 4.12 7.88
N CYS A 237 32.17 2.79 7.96
CA CYS A 237 32.96 2.11 8.99
C CYS A 237 34.45 2.50 8.97
N VAL A 238 35.05 2.63 7.77
CA VAL A 238 36.44 3.08 7.62
C VAL A 238 36.61 4.54 8.04
N SER A 239 35.65 5.41 7.68
CA SER A 239 35.64 6.81 8.09
C SER A 239 35.47 6.95 9.61
N TRP A 240 34.63 6.12 10.22
CA TRP A 240 34.43 6.06 11.67
C TRP A 240 35.72 5.64 12.38
N LEU A 241 36.41 4.60 11.88
CA LEU A 241 37.69 4.15 12.42
C LEU A 241 38.81 5.21 12.33
N ALA A 242 38.74 6.12 11.35
CA ALA A 242 39.69 7.21 11.19
C ALA A 242 39.57 8.27 12.31
N VAL A 243 38.38 8.46 12.88
CA VAL A 243 38.11 9.45 13.95
C VAL A 243 38.34 8.86 15.36
N VAL A 244 38.43 7.54 15.50
CA VAL A 244 38.72 6.88 16.78
C VAL A 244 40.19 7.06 17.18
N PRO A 245 40.50 7.62 18.37
CA PRO A 245 41.87 7.75 18.87
C PRO A 245 42.59 6.41 18.92
N GLU A 246 43.88 6.41 18.59
CA GLU A 246 44.67 5.21 18.30
C GLU A 246 44.64 4.16 19.43
N GLY A 247 44.51 4.59 20.69
CA GLY A 247 44.38 3.73 21.87
C GLY A 247 43.06 2.94 22.02
N GLN A 248 42.00 3.29 21.28
CA GLN A 248 40.70 2.60 21.31
C GLN A 248 40.47 1.64 20.14
N ARG A 249 41.34 1.66 19.12
CA ARG A 249 41.24 0.81 17.91
C ARG A 249 41.48 -0.69 18.19
N THR A 250 42.08 -1.02 19.33
CA THR A 250 42.48 -2.40 19.71
C THR A 250 41.30 -3.27 20.16
N ILE A 251 40.18 -2.68 20.59
CA ILE A 251 39.02 -3.43 21.09
C ILE A 251 38.16 -4.00 19.93
N ILE A 252 38.13 -3.33 18.79
CA ILE A 252 37.26 -3.69 17.65
C ILE A 252 37.80 -4.92 16.87
N LYS A 253 39.12 -5.14 16.85
CA LYS A 253 39.74 -6.29 16.14
C LYS A 253 39.45 -7.67 16.76
N ARG A 254 38.85 -7.75 17.95
CA ARG A 254 38.52 -9.03 18.61
C ARG A 254 37.07 -9.50 18.42
N GLY A 255 36.18 -8.67 17.87
CA GLY A 255 34.76 -8.99 17.69
C GLY A 255 34.39 -9.55 16.31
N VAL A 256 35.34 -9.63 15.38
CA VAL A 256 35.16 -10.20 14.04
C VAL A 256 36.02 -11.47 13.94
N ARG A 257 35.50 -12.57 14.44
CA ARG A 257 35.90 -13.94 14.07
C ARG A 257 34.65 -14.74 13.79
#